data_AF-A0A0C2ZB40-F1
#
_entry.id   AF-A0A0C2ZB40-F1
#
_cell.length_a   1.000
_cell.length_b   1.000
_cell.length_c   1.000
_cell.angle_alpha   90.00
_cell.angle_beta   90.00
_cell.angle_gamma   90.00
#
_symmetry.space_group_name_H-M   'P 1'
#
loop_
_entity.id
_entity.type
_entity.pdbx_description
1 polymer ?
#
loop_
_entity_poly.entity_id
_entity_poly.type
_entity_poly.pdbx_seq_one_letter_code
_entity_poly.pdbx_strand_id
1 'polypeptide(L)'
;MSAPSKTNTPAPSTSKCDWACATTDKLKSGSDDEPEIYDAKVGERKRRWQAKKEAKEKEAREHQQREETERWAREEAARLEREAATVQRQEEADHWVREERQAKEEKECLEREAAVRREAAIKKAMEMAEKRAQEDMEEKRAEALKKIQAAKEMARQQVEAEASRQKSVMMKKQAREENTVARPSGMLGPRLHCVRCTRTGAKCKRDPENKCQCACMQCTRHKEKCEWPEVVGSVSGSGSSHALLQRMDRLILAVENLAEAQWYTASVCAASGMAVGTLINECNFLGFEGVGPGEEDEEEETDTEAVDQKAVEQEVAELRKEILEPRPSDDEM
;
A
#
# COMPACT_ATOMS: atom_id res chain seq x y z
N MET A 1 -58.59 -18.72 -2.41
CA MET A 1 -60.05 -18.54 -2.56
C MET A 1 -60.71 -19.89 -2.35
N SER A 2 -61.05 -20.25 -1.11
CA SER A 2 -61.62 -21.56 -0.78
C SER A 2 -63.07 -21.38 -0.35
N ALA A 3 -63.96 -22.20 -0.91
CA ALA A 3 -65.41 -22.12 -0.74
C ALA A 3 -65.87 -22.53 0.68
N PRO A 4 -66.99 -22.00 1.19
CA PRO A 4 -67.54 -22.41 2.48
C PRO A 4 -68.34 -23.71 2.35
N SER A 5 -67.95 -24.71 3.14
CA SER A 5 -68.68 -25.99 3.28
C SER A 5 -70.00 -25.78 4.02
N LYS A 6 -71.11 -26.21 3.41
CA LYS A 6 -72.46 -26.20 3.97
C LYS A 6 -72.60 -27.24 5.08
N THR A 7 -72.84 -26.78 6.31
CA THR A 7 -73.16 -27.62 7.46
C THR A 7 -74.66 -27.94 7.46
N ASN A 8 -75.02 -29.22 7.25
CA ASN A 8 -76.38 -29.71 7.39
C ASN A 8 -76.67 -29.97 8.88
N THR A 9 -77.51 -29.15 9.50
CA THR A 9 -78.04 -29.37 10.86
C THR A 9 -79.26 -30.31 10.77
N PRO A 10 -79.24 -31.50 11.38
CA PRO A 10 -80.42 -32.38 11.42
C PRO A 10 -81.46 -31.84 12.41
N ALA A 11 -82.73 -31.82 11.98
CA ALA A 11 -83.87 -31.37 12.78
C ALA A 11 -84.19 -32.37 13.92
N PRO A 12 -84.58 -31.89 15.11
CA PRO A 12 -84.96 -32.76 16.22
C PRO A 12 -86.32 -33.44 15.95
N SER A 13 -86.31 -34.77 15.92
CA SER A 13 -87.50 -35.61 15.85
C SER A 13 -88.30 -35.50 17.16
N THR A 14 -89.45 -34.83 17.12
CA THR A 14 -90.40 -34.78 18.22
C THR A 14 -91.18 -36.08 18.31
N SER A 15 -90.61 -37.08 18.98
CA SER A 15 -91.30 -38.31 19.39
C SER A 15 -92.28 -37.98 20.54
N LYS A 16 -93.57 -37.91 20.23
CA LYS A 16 -94.67 -37.87 21.21
C LYS A 16 -94.67 -39.17 22.01
N CYS A 17 -94.30 -39.11 23.29
CA CYS A 17 -94.57 -40.20 24.23
C CYS A 17 -95.95 -39.98 24.86
N ASP A 18 -96.87 -40.91 24.58
CA ASP A 18 -98.18 -41.00 25.20
C ASP A 18 -98.06 -41.40 26.68
N TRP A 19 -98.27 -40.44 27.59
CA TRP A 19 -98.22 -40.65 29.05
C TRP A 19 -99.55 -41.15 29.66
N ALA A 20 -100.51 -41.61 28.86
CA ALA A 20 -101.90 -41.74 29.32
C ALA A 20 -102.30 -43.10 29.96
N CYS A 21 -101.43 -44.12 30.03
CA CYS A 21 -101.90 -45.48 30.36
C CYS A 21 -101.33 -46.16 31.64
N ALA A 22 -100.63 -45.46 32.53
CA ALA A 22 -99.86 -46.15 33.59
C ALA A 22 -100.27 -45.89 35.06
N THR A 23 -101.52 -45.51 35.38
CA THR A 23 -101.89 -45.16 36.77
C THR A 23 -103.20 -45.73 37.33
N THR A 24 -103.69 -46.88 36.86
CA THR A 24 -104.99 -47.42 37.32
C THR A 24 -104.97 -48.71 38.13
N ASP A 25 -103.83 -49.21 38.63
CA ASP A 25 -103.82 -50.56 39.26
C ASP A 25 -103.02 -50.72 40.56
N LYS A 26 -103.11 -49.75 41.49
CA LYS A 26 -102.61 -49.93 42.89
C LYS A 26 -103.48 -49.24 43.93
N LEU A 27 -104.71 -49.70 44.12
CA LEU A 27 -105.51 -49.38 45.31
C LEU A 27 -106.21 -50.65 45.80
N LYS A 28 -105.51 -51.50 46.58
CA LYS A 28 -106.08 -52.59 47.39
C LYS A 28 -105.00 -53.26 48.26
N SER A 29 -104.48 -52.56 49.26
CA SER A 29 -103.87 -53.17 50.45
C SER A 29 -104.00 -52.19 51.61
N GLY A 30 -105.08 -52.33 52.38
CA GLY A 30 -105.21 -51.72 53.70
C GLY A 30 -104.71 -52.71 54.73
N SER A 31 -103.61 -52.39 55.38
CA SER A 31 -103.04 -53.12 56.52
C SER A 31 -102.64 -52.10 57.58
N ASP A 32 -103.21 -52.24 58.78
CA ASP A 32 -103.08 -51.36 59.94
C ASP A 32 -101.70 -51.46 60.65
N ASP A 33 -100.60 -51.35 59.90
CA ASP A 33 -99.22 -51.18 60.42
C ASP A 33 -98.73 -49.73 60.18
N GLU A 34 -99.61 -48.77 60.44
CA GLU A 34 -99.47 -47.37 59.97
C GLU A 34 -98.28 -46.57 60.54
N PRO A 35 -97.94 -46.63 61.86
CA PRO A 35 -96.88 -45.80 62.42
C PRO A 35 -95.45 -46.29 62.09
N GLU A 36 -95.20 -47.61 62.10
CA GLU A 36 -93.87 -48.15 61.82
C GLU A 36 -93.48 -48.00 60.34
N ILE A 37 -94.44 -48.16 59.42
CA ILE A 37 -94.24 -47.96 57.98
C ILE A 37 -93.92 -46.48 57.70
N TYR A 38 -94.51 -45.54 58.45
CA TYR A 38 -94.24 -44.12 58.30
C TYR A 38 -92.80 -43.76 58.73
N ASP A 39 -92.37 -44.20 59.91
CA ASP A 39 -91.01 -43.91 60.40
C ASP A 39 -89.92 -44.55 59.53
N ALA A 40 -90.16 -45.77 59.02
CA ALA A 40 -89.26 -46.40 58.05
C ALA A 40 -89.13 -45.59 56.74
N LYS A 41 -90.25 -45.07 56.20
CA LYS A 41 -90.26 -44.25 54.98
C LYS A 41 -89.59 -42.89 55.19
N VAL A 42 -89.81 -42.25 56.34
CA VAL A 42 -89.15 -40.98 56.70
C VAL A 42 -87.64 -41.19 56.85
N GLY A 43 -87.24 -42.25 57.54
CA GLY A 43 -85.82 -42.65 57.68
C GLY A 43 -85.16 -42.93 56.34
N GLU A 44 -85.83 -43.64 55.43
CA GLU A 44 -85.32 -43.91 54.08
C GLU A 44 -85.20 -42.63 53.24
N ARG A 45 -86.22 -41.75 53.27
CA ARG A 45 -86.16 -40.46 52.56
C ARG A 45 -85.02 -39.59 53.06
N LYS A 46 -84.77 -39.58 54.38
CA LYS A 46 -83.65 -38.86 54.99
C LYS A 46 -82.30 -39.44 54.53
N ARG A 47 -82.14 -40.77 54.55
CA ARG A 47 -80.92 -41.44 54.03
C ARG A 47 -80.68 -41.14 52.56
N ARG A 48 -81.73 -41.23 51.71
CA ARG A 48 -81.64 -40.89 50.28
C ARG A 48 -81.26 -39.42 50.06
N TRP A 49 -81.82 -38.50 50.85
CA TRP A 49 -81.49 -37.08 50.75
C TRP A 49 -80.03 -36.81 51.14
N GLN A 50 -79.54 -37.43 52.22
CA GLN A 50 -78.15 -37.30 52.65
C GLN A 50 -77.17 -37.90 51.63
N ALA A 51 -77.44 -39.11 51.13
CA ALA A 51 -76.65 -39.73 50.07
C ALA A 51 -76.62 -38.87 48.79
N LYS A 52 -77.75 -38.25 48.42
CA LYS A 52 -77.80 -37.32 47.29
C LYS A 52 -76.98 -36.06 47.53
N LYS A 53 -76.96 -35.53 48.76
CA LYS A 53 -76.14 -34.37 49.12
C LYS A 53 -74.65 -34.71 49.03
N GLU A 54 -74.24 -35.83 49.61
CA GLU A 54 -72.85 -36.31 49.57
C GLU A 54 -72.39 -36.62 48.13
N ALA A 55 -73.25 -37.24 47.31
CA ALA A 55 -72.96 -37.49 45.90
C ALA A 55 -72.70 -36.17 45.13
N LYS A 56 -73.54 -35.15 45.33
CA LYS A 56 -73.36 -33.84 44.70
C LYS A 56 -72.10 -33.11 45.17
N GLU A 57 -71.78 -33.22 46.46
CA GLU A 57 -70.57 -32.61 47.01
C GLU A 57 -69.31 -33.31 46.46
N LYS A 58 -69.34 -34.64 46.35
CA LYS A 58 -68.27 -35.41 45.72
C LYS A 58 -68.10 -35.03 44.25
N GLU A 59 -69.18 -34.94 43.49
CA GLU A 59 -69.16 -34.53 42.08
C GLU A 59 -68.59 -33.11 41.92
N ALA A 60 -68.97 -32.17 42.80
CA ALA A 60 -68.42 -30.81 42.77
C ALA A 60 -66.91 -30.78 43.06
N ARG A 61 -66.42 -31.58 44.02
CA ARG A 61 -64.98 -31.70 44.31
C ARG A 61 -64.21 -32.33 43.14
N GLU A 62 -64.74 -33.38 42.53
CA GLU A 62 -64.13 -34.02 41.36
C GLU A 62 -64.13 -33.09 40.13
N HIS A 63 -65.17 -32.27 39.96
CA HIS A 63 -65.21 -31.25 38.91
C HIS A 63 -64.14 -30.18 39.15
N GLN A 64 -64.04 -29.66 40.37
CA GLN A 64 -63.03 -28.67 40.73
C GLN A 64 -61.61 -29.21 40.51
N GLN A 65 -61.33 -30.44 40.95
CA GLN A 65 -60.03 -31.07 40.71
C GLN A 65 -59.72 -31.19 39.22
N ARG A 66 -60.70 -31.55 38.39
CA ARG A 66 -60.53 -31.60 36.93
C ARG A 66 -60.19 -30.22 36.36
N GLU A 67 -60.91 -29.17 36.75
CA GLU A 67 -60.63 -27.80 36.30
C GLU A 67 -59.25 -27.31 36.74
N GLU A 68 -58.81 -27.64 37.96
CA GLU A 68 -57.47 -27.30 38.45
C GLU A 68 -56.38 -28.03 37.67
N THR A 69 -56.56 -29.34 37.41
CA THR A 69 -55.59 -30.10 36.59
C THR A 69 -55.54 -29.61 35.14
N GLU A 70 -56.68 -29.23 34.56
CA GLU A 70 -56.73 -28.69 33.20
C GLU A 70 -56.08 -27.31 33.13
N ARG A 71 -56.34 -26.44 34.13
CA ARG A 71 -55.68 -25.14 34.23
C ARG A 71 -54.17 -25.31 34.33
N TRP A 72 -53.71 -26.19 35.21
CA TRP A 72 -52.29 -26.47 35.38
C TRP A 72 -51.65 -26.98 34.08
N ALA A 73 -52.31 -27.90 33.36
CA ALA A 73 -51.82 -28.40 32.08
C ALA A 73 -51.72 -27.29 31.01
N ARG A 74 -52.67 -26.35 30.98
CA ARG A 74 -52.63 -25.19 30.05
C ARG A 74 -51.51 -24.21 30.41
N GLU A 75 -51.30 -23.93 31.69
CA GLU A 75 -50.20 -23.07 32.16
C GLU A 75 -48.83 -23.68 31.85
N GLU A 76 -48.69 -25.00 32.05
CA GLU A 76 -47.50 -25.76 31.72
C GLU A 76 -47.20 -25.72 30.21
N ALA A 77 -48.22 -25.97 29.38
CA ALA A 77 -48.10 -25.87 27.93
C ALA A 77 -47.68 -24.46 27.47
N ALA A 78 -48.29 -23.41 28.04
CA ALA A 78 -47.95 -22.03 27.74
C ALA A 78 -46.55 -21.63 28.25
N ARG A 79 -46.02 -22.30 29.28
CA ARG A 79 -44.63 -22.12 29.72
C ARG A 79 -43.67 -22.76 28.71
N LEU A 80 -43.92 -24.00 28.31
CA LEU A 80 -43.10 -24.72 27.33
C LEU A 80 -43.10 -24.02 25.96
N GLU A 81 -44.21 -23.46 25.52
CA GLU A 81 -44.29 -22.68 24.28
C GLU A 81 -43.38 -21.43 24.33
N ARG A 82 -43.37 -20.72 25.48
CA ARG A 82 -42.47 -19.57 25.67
C ARG A 82 -41.01 -19.97 25.70
N GLU A 83 -40.68 -21.08 26.38
CA GLU A 83 -39.32 -21.63 26.43
C GLU A 83 -38.85 -22.04 25.01
N ALA A 84 -39.69 -22.75 24.25
CA ALA A 84 -39.40 -23.10 22.86
C ALA A 84 -39.17 -21.86 21.98
N ALA A 85 -40.01 -20.82 22.12
CA ALA A 85 -39.83 -19.56 21.39
C ALA A 85 -38.55 -18.79 21.80
N THR A 86 -38.05 -18.96 23.03
CA THR A 86 -36.75 -18.40 23.43
C THR A 86 -35.58 -19.19 22.85
N VAL A 87 -35.65 -20.52 22.85
CA VAL A 87 -34.62 -21.38 22.25
C VAL A 87 -34.52 -21.13 20.75
N GLN A 88 -35.65 -21.07 20.04
CA GLN A 88 -35.66 -20.79 18.60
C GLN A 88 -34.99 -19.44 18.28
N ARG A 89 -35.32 -18.38 19.02
CA ARG A 89 -34.69 -17.07 18.83
C ARG A 89 -33.18 -17.09 19.09
N GLN A 90 -32.74 -17.88 20.07
CA GLN A 90 -31.31 -18.06 20.34
C GLN A 90 -30.63 -18.81 19.19
N GLU A 91 -31.22 -19.89 18.68
CA GLU A 91 -30.69 -20.64 17.54
C GLU A 91 -30.59 -19.79 16.27
N GLU A 92 -31.58 -18.93 16.01
CA GLU A 92 -31.57 -17.98 14.89
C GLU A 92 -30.44 -16.93 15.06
N ALA A 93 -30.24 -16.42 16.28
CA ALA A 93 -29.13 -15.51 16.58
C ALA A 93 -27.76 -16.19 16.39
N ASP A 94 -27.61 -17.42 16.88
CA ASP A 94 -26.38 -18.21 16.74
C ASP A 94 -26.12 -18.62 15.27
N HIS A 95 -27.18 -18.85 14.49
CA HIS A 95 -27.08 -19.04 13.04
C HIS A 95 -26.54 -17.79 12.36
N TRP A 96 -27.11 -16.62 12.67
CA TRP A 96 -26.70 -15.36 12.08
C TRP A 96 -25.24 -15.01 12.40
N VAL A 97 -24.79 -15.22 13.65
CA VAL A 97 -23.39 -15.02 14.04
C VAL A 97 -22.44 -15.95 13.27
N ARG A 98 -22.86 -17.20 12.98
CA ARG A 98 -22.06 -18.12 12.17
C ARG A 98 -21.96 -17.66 10.71
N GLU A 99 -23.05 -17.21 10.11
CA GLU A 99 -23.06 -16.68 8.75
C GLU A 99 -22.19 -15.41 8.64
N GLU A 100 -22.26 -14.50 9.61
CA GLU A 100 -21.42 -13.30 9.63
C GLU A 100 -19.93 -13.66 9.74
N ARG A 101 -19.59 -14.65 10.58
CA ARG A 101 -18.22 -15.17 10.69
C ARG A 101 -17.75 -15.76 9.36
N GLN A 102 -18.56 -16.58 8.70
CA GLN A 102 -18.22 -17.17 7.40
C GLN A 102 -18.01 -16.10 6.34
N ALA A 103 -18.90 -15.10 6.25
CA ALA A 103 -18.76 -13.99 5.32
C ALA A 103 -17.46 -13.18 5.55
N LYS A 104 -17.07 -13.00 6.82
CA LYS A 104 -15.82 -12.33 7.18
C LYS A 104 -14.59 -13.16 6.76
N GLU A 105 -14.59 -14.46 7.02
CA GLU A 105 -13.52 -15.38 6.63
C GLU A 105 -13.38 -15.47 5.10
N GLU A 106 -14.48 -15.53 4.36
CA GLU A 106 -14.48 -15.51 2.89
C GLU A 106 -13.89 -14.21 2.34
N LYS A 107 -14.30 -13.06 2.91
CA LYS A 107 -13.75 -11.76 2.53
C LYS A 107 -12.24 -11.70 2.77
N GLU A 108 -11.77 -12.15 3.92
CA GLU A 108 -10.34 -12.20 4.23
C GLU A 108 -9.59 -13.13 3.28
N CYS A 109 -10.17 -14.28 2.92
CA CYS A 109 -9.60 -15.20 1.93
C CYS A 109 -9.43 -14.52 0.56
N LEU A 110 -10.44 -13.79 0.09
CA LEU A 110 -10.39 -13.04 -1.17
C LEU A 110 -9.34 -11.91 -1.14
N GLU A 111 -9.22 -11.21 -0.01
CA GLU A 111 -8.19 -10.18 0.18
C GLU A 111 -6.77 -10.78 0.14
N ARG A 112 -6.55 -11.92 0.81
CA ARG A 112 -5.29 -12.66 0.75
C ARG A 112 -4.97 -13.13 -0.67
N GLU A 113 -5.96 -13.66 -1.39
CA GLU A 113 -5.77 -14.08 -2.79
C GLU A 113 -5.42 -12.88 -3.68
N ALA A 114 -6.09 -11.75 -3.51
CA ALA A 114 -5.78 -10.52 -4.23
C ALA A 114 -4.36 -10.02 -3.93
N ALA A 115 -3.91 -10.10 -2.68
CA ALA A 115 -2.54 -9.75 -2.30
C ALA A 115 -1.51 -10.65 -2.99
N VAL A 116 -1.70 -11.98 -2.97
CA VAL A 116 -0.81 -12.94 -3.65
C VAL A 116 -0.75 -12.67 -5.16
N ARG A 117 -1.87 -12.34 -5.80
CA ARG A 117 -1.90 -11.98 -7.23
C ARG A 117 -1.13 -10.69 -7.51
N ARG A 118 -1.21 -9.68 -6.63
CA ARG A 118 -0.44 -8.43 -6.76
C ARG A 118 1.05 -8.68 -6.60
N GLU A 119 1.46 -9.47 -5.62
CA GLU A 119 2.86 -9.85 -5.42
C GLU A 119 3.42 -10.60 -6.62
N ALA A 120 2.67 -11.55 -7.18
CA ALA A 120 3.06 -12.26 -8.39
C ALA A 120 3.24 -11.32 -9.60
N ALA A 121 2.36 -10.31 -9.73
CA ALA A 121 2.47 -9.31 -10.78
C ALA A 121 3.71 -8.41 -10.62
N ILE A 122 4.00 -7.96 -9.39
CA ILE A 122 5.20 -7.18 -9.06
C ILE A 122 6.46 -7.98 -9.35
N LYS A 123 6.53 -9.23 -8.88
CA LYS A 123 7.66 -10.13 -9.13
C LYS A 123 7.91 -10.33 -10.63
N LYS A 124 6.85 -10.54 -11.42
CA LYS A 124 6.95 -10.66 -12.88
C LYS A 124 7.44 -9.36 -13.53
N ALA A 125 6.97 -8.20 -13.06
CA ALA A 125 7.43 -6.91 -13.56
C ALA A 125 8.92 -6.69 -13.27
N MET A 126 9.38 -7.05 -12.06
CA MET A 126 10.79 -6.99 -11.68
C MET A 126 11.66 -7.92 -12.54
N GLU A 127 11.24 -9.17 -12.75
CA GLU A 127 11.98 -10.12 -13.61
C GLU A 127 12.10 -9.59 -15.05
N MET A 128 11.04 -8.97 -15.59
CA MET A 128 11.10 -8.35 -16.92
C MET A 128 12.02 -7.12 -16.95
N ALA A 129 12.03 -6.31 -15.89
CA ALA A 129 12.92 -5.15 -15.79
C ALA A 129 14.39 -5.58 -15.69
N GLU A 130 14.69 -6.62 -14.92
CA GLU A 130 16.03 -7.19 -14.78
C GLU A 130 16.54 -7.74 -16.12
N LYS A 131 15.71 -8.50 -16.86
CA LYS A 131 16.06 -8.99 -18.21
C LYS A 131 16.40 -7.85 -19.16
N ARG A 132 15.62 -6.78 -19.18
CA ARG A 132 15.90 -5.58 -20.01
C ARG A 132 17.20 -4.89 -19.61
N ALA A 133 17.46 -4.78 -18.31
CA ALA A 133 18.71 -4.19 -17.80
C ALA A 133 19.93 -5.05 -18.19
N GLN A 134 19.80 -6.37 -18.15
CA GLN A 134 20.83 -7.29 -18.62
C GLN A 134 21.08 -7.15 -20.12
N GLU A 135 20.02 -7.12 -20.94
CA GLU A 135 20.11 -6.93 -22.39
C GLU A 135 20.81 -5.62 -22.76
N ASP A 136 20.46 -4.50 -22.11
CA ASP A 136 21.10 -3.18 -22.32
C ASP A 136 22.60 -3.20 -21.94
N MET A 137 22.96 -3.90 -20.87
CA MET A 137 24.36 -4.06 -20.47
C MET A 137 25.16 -4.93 -21.46
N GLU A 138 24.55 -5.99 -21.99
CA GLU A 138 25.15 -6.82 -23.03
C GLU A 138 25.33 -6.04 -24.34
N GLU A 139 24.34 -5.23 -24.74
CA GLU A 139 24.41 -4.35 -25.90
C GLU A 139 25.55 -3.32 -25.76
N LYS A 140 25.62 -2.62 -24.61
CA LYS A 140 26.71 -1.67 -24.32
C LYS A 140 28.09 -2.31 -24.36
N ARG A 141 28.22 -3.53 -23.83
CA ARG A 141 29.48 -4.31 -23.90
C ARG A 141 29.84 -4.65 -25.35
N ALA A 142 28.88 -5.08 -26.16
CA ALA A 142 29.10 -5.36 -27.58
C ALA A 142 29.50 -4.10 -28.36
N GLU A 143 28.87 -2.95 -28.09
CA GLU A 143 29.23 -1.67 -28.69
C GLU A 143 30.65 -1.23 -28.30
N ALA A 144 31.02 -1.36 -27.02
CA ALA A 144 32.37 -1.04 -26.55
C ALA A 144 33.45 -1.93 -27.22
N LEU A 145 33.18 -3.22 -27.38
CA LEU A 145 34.08 -4.14 -28.09
C LEU A 145 34.25 -3.76 -29.56
N LYS A 146 33.16 -3.39 -30.25
CA LYS A 146 33.21 -2.88 -31.63
C LYS A 146 34.08 -1.62 -31.74
N LYS A 147 33.95 -0.67 -30.79
CA LYS A 147 34.79 0.55 -30.74
C LYS A 147 36.27 0.22 -30.53
N ILE A 148 36.59 -0.70 -29.63
CA ILE A 148 37.96 -1.16 -29.39
C ILE A 148 38.55 -1.81 -30.66
N GLN A 149 37.76 -2.64 -31.35
CA GLN A 149 38.19 -3.29 -32.59
C GLN A 149 38.46 -2.26 -33.70
N ALA A 150 37.56 -1.30 -33.89
CA ALA A 150 37.74 -0.21 -34.87
C ALA A 150 38.98 0.64 -34.57
N ALA A 151 39.23 0.97 -33.28
CA ALA A 151 40.43 1.70 -32.88
C ALA A 151 41.73 0.92 -33.16
N LYS A 152 41.73 -0.39 -32.91
CA LYS A 152 42.87 -1.26 -33.26
C LYS A 152 43.13 -1.29 -34.75
N GLU A 153 42.09 -1.34 -35.58
CA GLU A 153 42.23 -1.32 -37.02
C GLU A 153 42.78 0.02 -37.53
N MET A 154 42.26 1.14 -37.01
CA MET A 154 42.81 2.47 -37.32
C MET A 154 44.29 2.60 -36.92
N ALA A 155 44.69 2.06 -35.77
CA ALA A 155 46.08 2.06 -35.34
C ALA A 155 46.98 1.25 -36.30
N ARG A 156 46.50 0.10 -36.80
CA ARG A 156 47.23 -0.67 -37.84
C ARG A 156 47.39 0.13 -39.12
N GLN A 157 46.33 0.78 -39.60
CA GLN A 157 46.38 1.63 -40.80
C GLN A 157 47.36 2.80 -40.64
N GLN A 158 47.42 3.42 -39.46
CA GLN A 158 48.41 4.47 -39.18
C GLN A 158 49.85 3.94 -39.25
N VAL A 159 50.13 2.79 -38.62
CA VAL A 159 51.47 2.17 -38.67
C VAL A 159 51.87 1.82 -40.09
N GLU A 160 50.96 1.28 -40.90
CA GLU A 160 51.20 0.97 -42.31
C GLU A 160 51.46 2.24 -43.14
N ALA A 161 50.69 3.30 -42.91
CA ALA A 161 50.87 4.60 -43.57
C ALA A 161 52.22 5.24 -43.20
N GLU A 162 52.63 5.16 -41.93
CA GLU A 162 53.94 5.62 -41.46
C GLU A 162 55.08 4.81 -42.08
N ALA A 163 54.95 3.47 -42.14
CA ALA A 163 55.92 2.62 -42.81
C ALA A 163 56.05 2.94 -44.31
N SER A 164 54.93 3.22 -44.99
CA SER A 164 54.92 3.67 -46.38
C SER A 164 55.58 5.03 -46.56
N ARG A 165 55.32 5.98 -45.64
CA ARG A 165 56.00 7.28 -45.61
C ARG A 165 57.51 7.11 -45.45
N GLN A 166 57.97 6.28 -44.51
CA GLN A 166 59.40 6.00 -44.32
C GLN A 166 60.03 5.39 -45.58
N LYS A 167 59.36 4.45 -46.26
CA LYS A 167 59.81 3.91 -47.56
C LYS A 167 59.96 5.01 -48.60
N SER A 168 58.99 5.91 -48.73
CA SER A 168 59.04 7.02 -49.68
C SER A 168 60.18 8.00 -49.37
N VAL A 169 60.45 8.28 -48.09
CA VAL A 169 61.54 9.16 -47.66
C VAL A 169 62.89 8.55 -47.99
N MET A 170 63.08 7.25 -47.77
CA MET A 170 64.31 6.55 -48.19
C MET A 170 64.53 6.64 -49.70
N MET A 171 63.51 6.32 -50.51
CA MET A 171 63.60 6.43 -51.98
C MET A 171 63.92 7.86 -52.44
N LYS A 172 63.32 8.86 -51.79
CA LYS A 172 63.57 10.27 -52.11
C LYS A 172 64.97 10.73 -51.70
N LYS A 173 65.50 10.19 -50.58
CA LYS A 173 66.88 10.44 -50.13
C LYS A 173 67.88 9.85 -51.12
N GLN A 174 67.65 8.61 -51.57
CA GLN A 174 68.43 7.97 -52.63
C GLN A 174 68.41 8.79 -53.93
N ALA A 175 67.23 9.24 -54.38
CA ALA A 175 67.12 10.09 -55.56
C ALA A 175 67.82 11.46 -55.40
N ARG A 176 67.87 12.03 -54.19
CA ARG A 176 68.63 13.26 -53.91
C ARG A 176 70.14 13.02 -53.93
N GLU A 177 70.60 11.90 -53.39
CA GLU A 177 72.00 11.49 -53.42
C GLU A 177 72.49 11.28 -54.86
N GLU A 178 71.64 10.73 -55.72
CA GLU A 178 71.91 10.68 -57.17
C GLU A 178 71.91 12.08 -57.83
N ASN A 179 71.09 13.02 -57.35
CA ASN A 179 71.02 14.39 -57.88
C ASN A 179 72.07 15.38 -57.30
N THR A 180 72.82 15.02 -56.25
CA THR A 180 73.82 15.91 -55.63
C THR A 180 75.05 16.21 -56.49
N VAL A 181 75.12 15.69 -57.72
CA VAL A 181 76.10 16.14 -58.73
C VAL A 181 75.77 17.53 -59.30
N ALA A 182 74.56 18.08 -59.07
CA ALA A 182 74.19 19.43 -59.48
C ALA A 182 73.91 20.34 -58.26
N ARG A 183 74.90 21.14 -57.87
CA ARG A 183 74.88 22.10 -56.74
C ARG A 183 73.96 23.31 -57.00
N PRO A 184 72.92 23.56 -56.19
CA PRO A 184 72.24 24.84 -56.16
C PRO A 184 72.77 25.71 -55.00
N SER A 185 73.11 26.94 -55.34
CA SER A 185 73.54 28.01 -54.44
C SER A 185 72.37 28.55 -53.59
N GLY A 186 72.71 29.03 -52.40
CA GLY A 186 71.83 29.27 -51.26
C GLY A 186 70.71 30.31 -51.40
N MET A 187 69.77 30.24 -50.47
CA MET A 187 68.81 31.31 -50.19
C MET A 187 68.61 31.48 -48.68
N LEU A 188 68.59 32.76 -48.30
CA LEU A 188 68.52 33.33 -46.97
C LEU A 188 67.16 33.09 -46.30
N GLY A 189 67.19 32.91 -44.98
CA GLY A 189 66.05 32.51 -44.18
C GLY A 189 64.82 33.44 -44.20
N PRO A 190 63.65 32.94 -43.78
CA PRO A 190 62.37 33.63 -43.90
C PRO A 190 62.34 34.87 -43.01
N ARG A 191 62.29 36.05 -43.63
CA ARG A 191 62.04 37.31 -42.93
C ARG A 191 60.55 37.45 -42.65
N LEU A 192 60.19 37.65 -41.38
CA LEU A 192 58.84 37.93 -40.92
C LEU A 192 58.38 39.31 -41.43
N HIS A 193 57.70 39.32 -42.57
CA HIS A 193 57.01 40.48 -43.12
C HIS A 193 55.52 40.42 -42.77
N CYS A 194 54.87 41.55 -42.52
CA CYS A 194 53.41 41.57 -42.37
C CYS A 194 52.75 41.20 -43.71
N VAL A 195 51.53 40.65 -43.67
CA VAL A 195 50.83 40.11 -44.86
C VAL A 195 50.82 41.12 -46.01
N ARG A 196 50.67 42.40 -45.68
CA ARG A 196 50.66 43.49 -46.66
C ARG A 196 52.03 43.79 -47.26
N CYS A 197 53.07 43.95 -46.44
CA CYS A 197 54.43 44.19 -46.96
C CYS A 197 54.94 42.98 -47.76
N THR A 198 54.49 41.77 -47.42
CA THR A 198 54.70 40.57 -48.23
C THR A 198 54.03 40.71 -49.61
N ARG A 199 52.77 41.17 -49.67
CA ARG A 199 52.06 41.40 -50.93
C ARG A 199 52.65 42.53 -51.79
N THR A 200 53.14 43.61 -51.18
CA THR A 200 53.66 44.77 -51.93
C THR A 200 55.16 44.73 -52.15
N GLY A 201 55.87 43.74 -51.63
CA GLY A 201 57.35 43.64 -51.70
C GLY A 201 58.09 44.75 -50.94
N ALA A 202 57.38 45.56 -50.15
CA ALA A 202 57.97 46.66 -49.41
C ALA A 202 58.74 46.15 -48.17
N LYS A 203 59.87 46.79 -47.85
CA LYS A 203 60.69 46.42 -46.70
C LYS A 203 59.96 46.71 -45.38
N CYS A 204 59.41 45.68 -44.76
CA CYS A 204 58.77 45.78 -43.44
C CYS A 204 59.84 45.93 -42.35
N LYS A 205 59.91 47.09 -41.68
CA LYS A 205 60.69 47.28 -40.45
C LYS A 205 59.73 47.28 -39.27
N ARG A 206 59.84 46.30 -38.39
CA ARG A 206 59.21 46.31 -37.06
C ARG A 206 60.15 47.05 -36.11
N ASP A 207 59.60 47.94 -35.31
CA ASP A 207 60.34 48.55 -34.22
C ASP A 207 60.39 47.55 -33.04
N PRO A 208 61.57 47.00 -32.68
CA PRO A 208 61.66 46.00 -31.62
C PRO A 208 61.40 46.57 -30.22
N GLU A 209 61.47 47.89 -30.02
CA GLU A 209 61.30 48.52 -28.70
C GLU A 209 59.82 48.73 -28.33
N ASN A 210 58.92 48.73 -29.31
CA ASN A 210 57.51 49.06 -29.08
C ASN A 210 56.60 47.82 -29.14
N LYS A 211 56.57 47.06 -28.03
CA LYS A 211 55.80 45.81 -27.93
C LYS A 211 54.27 45.98 -28.07
N CYS A 212 53.76 47.20 -27.92
CA CYS A 212 52.32 47.50 -27.97
C CYS A 212 51.82 47.99 -29.34
N GLN A 213 52.70 48.16 -30.34
CA GLN A 213 52.29 48.59 -31.67
C GLN A 213 52.11 47.40 -32.63
N CYS A 214 50.86 47.10 -32.96
CA CYS A 214 50.49 46.07 -33.93
C CYS A 214 50.73 46.48 -35.40
N ALA A 215 51.28 47.67 -35.67
CA ALA A 215 51.50 48.19 -37.02
C ALA A 215 52.98 48.38 -37.35
N CYS A 216 53.39 47.97 -38.55
CA CYS A 216 54.71 48.32 -39.07
C CYS A 216 54.73 49.81 -39.46
N MET A 217 55.92 50.43 -39.41
CA MET A 217 56.11 51.87 -39.71
C MET A 217 55.48 52.32 -41.04
N GLN A 218 55.44 51.43 -42.05
CA GLN A 218 54.78 51.71 -43.33
C GLN A 218 53.26 51.74 -43.23
N CYS A 219 52.64 50.74 -42.58
CA CYS A 219 51.19 50.71 -42.36
C CYS A 219 50.72 51.88 -41.49
N THR A 220 51.52 52.28 -40.48
CA THR A 220 51.22 53.45 -39.65
C THR A 220 51.21 54.75 -40.47
N ARG A 221 52.19 54.95 -41.37
CA ARG A 221 52.24 56.14 -42.24
C ARG A 221 51.04 56.25 -43.18
N HIS A 222 50.55 55.11 -43.67
CA HIS A 222 49.41 55.07 -44.57
C HIS A 222 48.05 55.01 -43.85
N LYS A 223 48.03 55.01 -42.50
CA LYS A 223 46.82 54.86 -41.67
C LYS A 223 46.01 53.60 -41.99
N GLU A 224 46.70 52.52 -42.34
CA GLU A 224 46.08 51.27 -42.75
C GLU A 224 46.33 50.18 -41.70
N LYS A 225 45.38 49.25 -41.56
CA LYS A 225 45.50 48.11 -40.64
C LYS A 225 46.65 47.20 -41.09
N CYS A 226 47.55 46.89 -40.16
CA CYS A 226 48.66 45.98 -40.38
C CYS A 226 48.27 44.60 -39.83
N GLU A 227 48.02 43.64 -40.71
CA GLU A 227 47.75 42.26 -40.33
C GLU A 227 49.07 41.48 -40.31
N TRP A 228 49.47 41.05 -39.12
CA TRP A 228 50.54 40.08 -38.94
C TRP A 228 49.91 38.69 -38.87
N PRO A 229 50.50 37.66 -39.50
CA PRO A 229 50.07 36.29 -39.24
C PRO A 229 50.32 36.02 -37.77
N GLU A 230 49.25 35.93 -36.98
CA GLU A 230 49.32 35.60 -35.58
C GLU A 230 50.02 34.26 -35.47
N VAL A 231 51.25 34.28 -34.93
CA VAL A 231 51.82 33.09 -34.32
C VAL A 231 50.82 32.74 -33.23
N VAL A 232 50.06 31.67 -33.45
CA VAL A 232 49.11 31.08 -32.52
C VAL A 232 49.89 30.78 -31.24
N GLY A 233 49.96 31.77 -30.38
CA GLY A 233 50.47 31.64 -29.04
C GLY A 233 49.49 30.73 -28.32
N SER A 234 50.00 29.64 -27.80
CA SER A 234 49.32 28.78 -26.84
C SER A 234 48.97 29.64 -25.62
N VAL A 235 47.85 30.36 -25.70
CA VAL A 235 47.22 31.00 -24.57
C VAL A 235 46.69 29.85 -23.73
N SER A 236 47.50 29.46 -22.74
CA SER A 236 47.09 28.63 -21.62
C SER A 236 46.06 29.41 -20.83
N GLY A 237 44.85 29.50 -21.41
CA GLY A 237 43.68 30.07 -20.79
C GLY A 237 43.26 29.11 -19.69
N SER A 238 43.43 29.58 -18.46
CA SER A 238 42.91 29.01 -17.22
C SER A 238 41.51 28.39 -17.39
N GLY A 239 41.46 27.09 -17.69
CA GLY A 239 40.26 26.27 -17.72
C GLY A 239 39.91 25.66 -16.36
N SER A 240 40.43 26.23 -15.25
CA SER A 240 40.19 25.66 -13.92
C SER A 240 38.82 26.00 -13.35
N SER A 241 38.21 27.13 -13.75
CA SER A 241 36.91 27.56 -13.24
C SER A 241 35.76 26.67 -13.72
N HIS A 242 35.82 26.18 -14.97
CA HIS A 242 34.75 25.34 -15.52
C HIS A 242 34.77 23.91 -14.95
N ALA A 243 35.97 23.36 -14.72
CA ALA A 243 36.12 22.05 -14.09
C ALA A 243 35.68 22.06 -12.61
N LEU A 244 35.86 23.17 -11.89
CA LEU A 244 35.40 23.33 -10.52
C LEU A 244 33.86 23.34 -10.46
N LEU A 245 33.20 24.11 -11.34
CA LEU A 245 31.74 24.19 -11.41
C LEU A 245 31.10 22.83 -11.74
N GLN A 246 31.63 22.10 -12.74
CA GLN A 246 31.14 20.74 -13.03
C GLN A 246 31.30 19.77 -11.85
N ARG A 247 32.29 19.98 -10.99
CA ARG A 247 32.52 19.13 -9.82
C ARG A 247 31.55 19.46 -8.69
N MET A 248 31.17 20.73 -8.53
CA MET A 248 30.15 21.18 -7.58
C MET A 248 28.75 20.70 -7.99
N ASP A 249 28.39 20.79 -9.27
CA ASP A 249 27.10 20.31 -9.78
C ASP A 249 26.89 18.81 -9.52
N ARG A 250 27.94 18.00 -9.70
CA ARG A 250 27.90 16.57 -9.39
C ARG A 250 27.78 16.27 -7.91
N LEU A 251 28.33 17.12 -7.05
CA LEU A 251 28.24 17.00 -5.59
C LEU A 251 26.83 17.33 -5.09
N ILE A 252 26.21 18.38 -5.63
CA ILE A 252 24.82 18.76 -5.31
C ILE A 252 23.87 17.62 -5.68
N LEU A 253 23.97 17.10 -6.91
CA LEU A 253 23.18 15.95 -7.36
C LEU A 253 23.37 14.69 -6.50
N ALA A 254 24.58 14.43 -6.00
CA ALA A 254 24.85 13.28 -5.14
C ALA A 254 24.21 13.44 -3.75
N VAL A 255 24.22 14.66 -3.18
CA VAL A 255 23.60 14.95 -1.88
C VAL A 255 22.08 14.89 -1.97
N GLU A 256 21.49 15.42 -3.04
CA GLU A 256 20.03 15.35 -3.27
C GLU A 256 19.54 13.91 -3.38
N ASN A 257 20.24 13.07 -4.18
CA ASN A 257 19.91 11.65 -4.31
C ASN A 257 20.04 10.89 -2.98
N LEU A 258 21.03 11.24 -2.14
CA LEU A 258 21.21 10.62 -0.83
C LEU A 258 20.09 11.00 0.14
N ALA A 259 19.71 12.27 0.18
CA ALA A 259 18.62 12.77 1.01
C ALA A 259 17.28 12.15 0.59
N GLU A 260 17.04 12.02 -0.71
CA GLU A 260 15.84 11.37 -1.25
C GLU A 260 15.80 9.87 -0.89
N ALA A 261 16.93 9.16 -1.01
CA ALA A 261 17.03 7.76 -0.60
C ALA A 261 16.81 7.57 0.92
N GLN A 262 17.34 8.47 1.75
CA GLN A 262 17.10 8.46 3.20
C GLN A 262 15.63 8.71 3.51
N TRP A 263 14.98 9.63 2.80
CA TRP A 263 13.56 9.91 2.97
C TRP A 263 12.68 8.72 2.57
N TYR A 264 12.97 8.06 1.45
CA TYR A 264 12.28 6.82 1.07
C TYR A 264 12.50 5.70 2.09
N THR A 265 13.71 5.54 2.61
CA THR A 265 14.01 4.53 3.63
C THR A 265 13.22 4.81 4.91
N ALA A 266 13.25 6.06 5.41
CA ALA A 266 12.48 6.47 6.58
C ALA A 266 10.96 6.30 6.37
N SER A 267 10.45 6.64 5.18
CA SER A 267 9.04 6.48 4.83
C SER A 267 8.63 5.01 4.76
N VAL A 268 9.49 4.13 4.22
CA VAL A 268 9.24 2.68 4.17
C VAL A 268 9.26 2.09 5.58
N CYS A 269 10.19 2.50 6.44
CA CYS A 269 10.23 2.09 7.85
C CYS A 269 9.00 2.57 8.64
N ALA A 270 8.54 3.80 8.41
CA ALA A 270 7.31 4.31 9.02
C ALA A 270 6.07 3.57 8.53
N ALA A 271 5.97 3.28 7.23
CA ALA A 271 4.84 2.54 6.65
C ALA A 271 4.81 1.05 7.03
N SER A 272 5.96 0.44 7.31
CA SER A 272 6.05 -0.97 7.71
C SER A 272 5.83 -1.20 9.20
N GLY A 273 5.70 -0.15 10.01
CA GLY A 273 5.53 -0.27 11.47
C GLY A 273 6.74 -0.91 12.17
N MET A 274 7.88 -1.02 11.49
CA MET A 274 9.13 -1.42 12.15
C MET A 274 9.53 -0.30 13.09
N ALA A 275 9.44 -0.56 14.40
CA ALA A 275 9.88 0.36 15.43
C ALA A 275 11.33 0.80 15.12
N VAL A 276 11.52 2.12 14.98
CA VAL A 276 12.81 2.77 14.68
C VAL A 276 13.93 2.35 15.65
N GLY A 277 13.58 1.75 16.80
CA GLY A 277 14.51 1.20 17.79
C GLY A 277 15.45 0.10 17.28
N THR A 278 15.05 -0.74 16.30
CA THR A 278 15.95 -1.80 15.79
C THR A 278 17.00 -1.31 14.79
N LEU A 279 16.71 -0.25 14.02
CA LEU A 279 17.67 0.29 13.04
C LEU A 279 18.71 1.24 13.66
N ILE A 280 18.42 1.87 14.80
CA ILE A 280 19.42 2.65 15.56
C ILE A 280 20.53 1.74 16.11
N ASN A 281 20.24 0.46 16.37
CA ASN A 281 21.24 -0.49 16.85
C ASN A 281 22.24 -0.91 15.75
N GLU A 282 21.81 -0.94 14.48
CA GLU A 282 22.70 -1.28 13.34
C GLU A 282 23.44 -0.06 12.77
N CYS A 283 22.94 1.17 12.95
CA CYS A 283 23.64 2.40 12.54
C CYS A 283 24.78 2.82 13.49
N ASN A 284 24.96 2.13 14.63
CA ASN A 284 26.10 2.32 15.55
C ASN A 284 27.42 1.65 15.08
N PHE A 285 27.50 1.19 13.84
CA PHE A 285 28.72 0.58 13.27
C PHE A 285 29.88 1.56 12.98
N LEU A 286 29.78 2.81 13.43
CA LEU A 286 30.88 3.78 13.44
C LEU A 286 31.37 4.05 14.87
N GLY A 287 31.97 3.01 15.45
CA GLY A 287 33.07 3.10 16.42
C GLY A 287 32.92 4.07 17.58
N PHE A 288 32.12 3.70 18.59
CA PHE A 288 32.39 4.12 19.96
C PHE A 288 32.83 2.89 20.76
N GLU A 289 34.15 2.74 20.85
CA GLU A 289 34.81 1.70 21.62
C GLU A 289 34.79 2.13 23.09
N GLY A 290 33.90 1.54 23.88
CA GLY A 290 34.04 1.51 25.34
C GLY A 290 32.82 1.95 26.15
N VAL A 291 31.79 1.10 26.21
CA VAL A 291 31.14 0.72 27.47
C VAL A 291 30.67 -0.72 27.31
N GLY A 292 31.23 -1.64 28.11
CA GLY A 292 30.93 -3.07 28.03
C GLY A 292 29.52 -3.40 28.53
N PRO A 293 28.97 -4.56 28.14
CA PRO A 293 27.70 -5.04 28.67
C PRO A 293 27.92 -5.48 30.12
N GLY A 294 27.54 -4.61 31.05
CA GLY A 294 27.34 -4.99 32.44
C GLY A 294 26.05 -5.81 32.52
N GLU A 295 26.20 -7.09 32.85
CA GLU A 295 25.16 -7.89 33.46
C GLU A 295 24.70 -7.18 34.74
N GLU A 296 23.39 -7.01 34.90
CA GLU A 296 22.60 -6.86 36.15
C GLU A 296 21.24 -6.31 35.71
N ASP A 297 20.21 -7.15 35.66
CA ASP A 297 19.32 -7.52 36.77
C ASP A 297 18.10 -6.58 36.85
N GLU A 298 16.96 -7.23 37.08
CA GLU A 298 15.63 -6.70 37.38
C GLU A 298 14.82 -6.06 36.24
N GLU A 299 13.80 -6.81 35.84
CA GLU A 299 12.63 -6.37 35.09
C GLU A 299 11.92 -5.25 35.88
N GLU A 300 12.34 -4.01 35.69
CA GLU A 300 11.53 -2.85 36.03
C GLU A 300 10.46 -2.72 34.93
N GLU A 301 9.20 -2.97 35.29
CA GLU A 301 8.02 -2.65 34.50
C GLU A 301 8.07 -1.15 34.16
N THR A 302 8.73 -0.81 33.07
CA THR A 302 8.66 0.52 32.49
C THR A 302 7.25 0.67 31.96
N ASP A 303 6.43 1.36 32.75
CA ASP A 303 5.16 1.94 32.33
C ASP A 303 5.42 2.63 30.98
N THR A 304 5.03 1.93 29.92
CA THR A 304 4.99 2.45 28.57
C THR A 304 3.86 3.44 28.56
N GLU A 305 4.19 4.66 29.02
CA GLU A 305 3.32 5.82 29.01
C GLU A 305 2.77 5.92 27.59
N ALA A 306 1.49 5.56 27.44
CA ALA A 306 0.83 5.46 26.16
C ALA A 306 0.86 6.84 25.53
N VAL A 307 1.81 7.05 24.62
CA VAL A 307 1.98 8.31 23.90
C VAL A 307 0.66 8.60 23.21
N ASP A 308 -0.05 9.62 23.68
CA ASP A 308 -1.34 10.02 23.13
C ASP A 308 -1.08 10.47 21.69
N GLN A 309 -1.39 9.59 20.74
CA GLN A 309 -1.17 9.80 19.32
C GLN A 309 -1.82 11.11 18.84
N LYS A 310 -2.86 11.57 19.54
CA LYS A 310 -3.53 12.83 19.28
C LYS A 310 -2.69 14.06 19.65
N ALA A 311 -1.88 13.97 20.70
CA ALA A 311 -0.95 15.03 21.09
C ALA A 311 0.17 15.17 20.04
N VAL A 312 0.66 14.05 19.51
CA VAL A 312 1.69 14.05 18.46
C VAL A 312 1.14 14.62 17.14
N GLU A 313 -0.08 14.25 16.74
CA GLU A 313 -0.73 14.83 15.56
C GLU A 313 -0.96 16.35 15.71
N GLN A 314 -1.25 16.81 16.93
CA GLN A 314 -1.46 18.23 17.21
C GLN A 314 -0.15 19.03 17.11
N GLU A 315 0.96 18.53 17.67
CA GLU A 315 2.27 19.20 17.55
C GLU A 315 2.74 19.26 16.10
N VAL A 316 2.53 18.19 15.32
CA VAL A 316 2.90 18.15 13.89
C VAL A 316 2.05 19.14 13.09
N ALA A 317 0.78 19.32 13.44
CA ALA A 317 -0.09 20.32 12.82
C ALA A 317 0.37 21.76 13.15
N GLU A 318 0.84 22.00 14.37
CA GLU A 318 1.33 23.31 14.82
C GLU A 318 2.66 23.68 14.12
N LEU A 319 3.60 22.74 14.05
CA LEU A 319 4.86 22.88 13.30
C LEU A 319 4.64 23.12 11.80
N ARG A 320 3.68 22.43 11.18
CA ARG A 320 3.31 22.69 9.78
C ARG A 320 2.76 24.09 9.58
N LYS A 321 2.04 24.62 10.56
CA LYS A 321 1.48 25.98 10.49
C LYS A 321 2.59 27.03 10.60
N GLU A 322 3.57 26.81 11.47
CA GLU A 322 4.72 27.69 11.63
C GLU A 322 5.64 27.72 10.39
N ILE A 323 5.79 26.59 9.68
CA ILE A 323 6.62 26.50 8.47
C ILE A 323 5.89 27.09 7.24
N LEU A 324 4.57 26.95 7.16
CA LEU A 324 3.78 27.35 6.00
C LEU A 324 3.20 28.77 6.09
N GLU A 325 3.19 29.40 7.27
CA GLU A 325 2.89 30.83 7.40
C GLU A 325 4.21 31.64 7.40
N PRO A 326 4.52 32.38 6.32
CA PRO A 326 5.67 33.27 6.31
C PRO A 326 5.52 34.29 7.44
N ARG A 327 6.53 34.38 8.31
CA ARG A 327 6.64 35.49 9.26
C ARG A 327 6.44 36.81 8.49
N PRO A 328 5.53 37.70 8.93
CA PRO A 328 5.40 39.01 8.31
C PRO A 328 6.76 39.70 8.38
N SER A 329 7.27 40.12 7.22
CA SER A 329 8.52 40.87 7.13
C SER A 329 8.34 42.24 7.78
N ASP A 330 9.16 42.56 8.78
CA ASP A 330 9.21 43.85 9.48
C ASP A 330 9.75 45.01 8.59
N ASP A 331 9.36 45.07 7.32
CA ASP A 331 9.83 46.07 6.34
C ASP A 331 8.83 47.23 6.10
N GLU A 332 7.86 47.44 6.99
CA GLU A 332 7.05 48.67 7.04
C GLU A 332 7.06 49.30 8.44
N MET A 333 8.17 49.98 8.78
CA MET A 333 8.17 51.17 9.65
C MET A 333 9.25 52.17 9.23
#